data_AF-A0A5P8M049-F1
#
_entry.id   AF-A0A5P8M049-F1
#
_cell.length_a   1.000
_cell.length_b   1.000
_cell.length_c   1.000
_cell.angle_alpha   90.00
_cell.angle_beta   90.00
_cell.angle_gamma   90.00
#
_symmetry.space_group_name_H-M   'P 1'
#
loop_
_entity.id
_entity.type
_entity.pdbx_description
1 polymer ?
#
loop_
_entity_poly.entity_id
_entity_poly.type
_entity_poly.pdbx_seq_one_letter_code
_entity_poly.pdbx_strand_id
1 'polypeptide(L)'
;MSSSQHPVALALERRVGGATRLLATVMLLPLLDGVFAAVVLAGGLASVTGIIEVGLLVFGGSATLAVILAEMEGSPREVVTPILAVGAIVIIGSVVVAALAPTIQTVLDPAVFERFAAIIILAIAGRTASAKIGDWLPRPSMILLIGFVASVNASGFSLVVQTDPELMLRAAAAAGVGVAFALAAAVGAPWLRNAVDIDRFRFGSAVALGVLPISILTSVEAPVSLAVLAVTTLLSLDPQRARERDEHYEPDAVDVTAAFADGGASQGVDHDTTDASSRPTVDDDDDRAPWL
;
A
#
# COMPACT_ATOMS: atom_id res chain seq x y z
N MET A 1 -33.15 -1.77 -33.29
CA MET A 1 -32.39 -1.29 -32.13
C MET A 1 -32.49 -2.35 -31.06
N SER A 2 -31.44 -3.16 -30.88
CA SER A 2 -31.41 -4.26 -29.90
C SER A 2 -30.07 -4.22 -29.19
N SER A 3 -29.98 -3.47 -28.10
CA SER A 3 -28.84 -3.49 -27.19
C SER A 3 -29.06 -4.62 -26.18
N SER A 4 -28.70 -5.83 -26.57
CA SER A 4 -28.61 -6.96 -25.65
C SER A 4 -27.33 -6.83 -24.83
N GLN A 5 -27.28 -5.87 -23.89
CA GLN A 5 -26.20 -5.83 -22.91
C GLN A 5 -26.40 -7.00 -21.95
N HIS A 6 -25.54 -8.02 -22.11
CA HIS A 6 -25.57 -9.23 -21.31
C HIS A 6 -25.38 -8.89 -19.82
N PRO A 7 -26.27 -9.34 -18.92
CA PRO A 7 -26.16 -9.06 -17.48
C PRO A 7 -24.83 -9.55 -16.87
N VAL A 8 -24.21 -10.56 -17.48
CA VAL A 8 -22.89 -11.08 -17.10
C VAL A 8 -21.76 -10.05 -17.36
N ALA A 9 -21.86 -9.24 -18.43
CA ALA A 9 -20.85 -8.24 -18.75
C ALA A 9 -20.87 -7.06 -17.76
N LEU A 10 -22.07 -6.64 -17.34
CA LEU A 10 -22.25 -5.57 -16.34
C LEU A 10 -21.82 -6.00 -14.92
N ALA A 11 -21.99 -7.28 -14.56
CA ALA A 11 -21.50 -7.81 -13.29
C ALA A 11 -19.96 -7.89 -13.26
N LEU A 12 -19.34 -8.34 -14.36
CA LEU A 12 -17.88 -8.31 -14.50
C LEU A 12 -17.33 -6.87 -14.49
N GLU A 13 -17.96 -5.94 -15.21
CA GLU A 13 -17.52 -4.54 -15.29
C GLU A 13 -17.56 -3.83 -13.93
N ARG A 14 -18.59 -4.09 -13.12
CA ARG A 14 -18.71 -3.53 -11.76
C ARG A 14 -17.69 -4.15 -10.80
N ARG A 15 -17.41 -5.46 -10.90
CA ARG A 15 -16.48 -6.17 -10.00
C ARG A 15 -15.01 -5.88 -10.33
N VAL A 16 -14.65 -5.90 -11.62
CA VAL A 16 -13.30 -5.55 -12.12
C VAL A 16 -13.01 -4.06 -11.90
N GLY A 17 -14.02 -3.20 -12.06
CA GLY A 17 -13.92 -1.77 -11.73
C GLY A 17 -13.68 -1.52 -10.25
N GLY A 18 -14.26 -2.34 -9.36
CA GLY A 18 -14.06 -2.27 -7.91
C GLY A 18 -12.61 -2.57 -7.52
N ALA A 19 -12.11 -3.76 -7.85
CA ALA A 19 -10.76 -4.20 -7.48
C ALA A 19 -9.67 -3.32 -8.10
N THR A 20 -9.82 -2.92 -9.37
CA THR A 20 -8.87 -2.01 -10.03
C THR A 20 -8.86 -0.62 -9.38
N ARG A 21 -10.03 -0.12 -8.94
CA ARG A 21 -10.12 1.15 -8.23
C ARG A 21 -9.53 1.08 -6.84
N LEU A 22 -9.70 -0.04 -6.12
CA LEU A 22 -9.02 -0.27 -4.84
C LEU A 22 -7.51 -0.26 -5.02
N LEU A 23 -7.00 -1.00 -6.01
CA LEU A 23 -5.58 -1.01 -6.35
C LEU A 23 -5.07 0.39 -6.71
N ALA A 24 -5.80 1.13 -7.55
CA ALA A 24 -5.44 2.49 -7.93
C ALA A 24 -5.40 3.42 -6.72
N THR A 25 -6.36 3.28 -5.80
CA THR A 25 -6.41 4.09 -4.57
C THR A 25 -5.17 3.83 -3.73
N VAL A 26 -4.82 2.57 -3.50
CA VAL A 26 -3.65 2.18 -2.68
C VAL A 26 -2.35 2.63 -3.35
N MET A 27 -2.14 2.31 -4.62
CA MET A 27 -0.85 2.60 -5.27
C MET A 27 -0.62 4.09 -5.56
N LEU A 28 -1.69 4.90 -5.67
CA LEU A 28 -1.58 6.35 -5.81
C LEU A 28 -1.49 7.08 -4.48
N LEU A 29 -1.88 6.45 -3.37
CA LEU A 29 -1.94 7.09 -2.06
C LEU A 29 -0.61 7.76 -1.66
N PRO A 30 0.57 7.12 -1.82
CA PRO A 30 1.85 7.74 -1.49
C PRO A 30 2.19 9.04 -2.25
N LEU A 31 1.56 9.24 -3.41
CA LEU A 31 1.73 10.45 -4.22
C LEU A 31 0.83 11.59 -3.71
N LEU A 32 -0.32 11.24 -3.15
CA LEU A 32 -1.36 12.16 -2.71
C LEU A 32 -1.22 12.55 -1.24
N ASP A 33 -0.71 11.66 -0.41
CA ASP A 33 -0.50 11.87 1.03
C ASP A 33 0.83 12.57 1.35
N GLY A 34 1.68 12.79 0.34
CA GLY A 34 2.97 13.46 0.47
C GLY A 34 4.12 12.58 0.98
N VAL A 35 3.89 11.28 1.27
CA VAL A 35 4.93 10.37 1.76
C VAL A 35 6.04 10.21 0.72
N PHE A 36 5.69 9.98 -0.54
CA PHE A 36 6.70 9.85 -1.59
C PHE A 36 7.48 11.15 -1.79
N ALA A 37 6.80 12.30 -1.77
CA ALA A 37 7.47 13.61 -1.84
C ALA A 37 8.46 13.79 -0.67
N ALA A 38 8.06 13.38 0.53
CA ALA A 38 8.88 13.48 1.72
C ALA A 38 10.14 12.59 1.64
N VAL A 39 9.99 11.36 1.15
CA VAL A 39 11.10 10.43 0.91
C VAL A 39 12.05 10.94 -0.17
N VAL A 40 11.53 11.51 -1.27
CA VAL A 40 12.36 12.12 -2.33
C VAL A 40 13.18 13.27 -1.76
N LEU A 41 12.54 14.15 -0.97
CA LEU A 41 13.19 15.31 -0.37
C LEU A 41 14.25 14.91 0.66
N ALA A 42 14.01 13.83 1.41
CA ALA A 42 14.97 13.27 2.35
C ALA A 42 16.09 12.44 1.68
N GLY A 43 16.17 12.43 0.34
CA GLY A 43 17.22 11.73 -0.38
C GLY A 43 17.06 10.21 -0.42
N GLY A 44 15.86 9.67 -0.14
CA GLY A 44 15.60 8.22 -0.13
C GLY A 44 15.84 7.52 -1.47
N LEU A 45 15.97 8.28 -2.56
CA LEU A 45 16.30 7.77 -3.90
C LEU A 45 17.78 7.96 -4.29
N ALA A 46 18.65 8.30 -3.34
CA ALA A 46 20.05 8.56 -3.60
C ALA A 46 20.84 7.32 -4.07
N SER A 47 20.37 6.11 -3.74
CA SER A 47 21.02 4.84 -4.04
C SER A 47 20.08 3.83 -4.67
N VAL A 48 20.62 2.82 -5.36
CA VAL A 48 19.86 1.69 -5.93
C VAL A 48 19.04 0.98 -4.85
N THR A 49 19.65 0.79 -3.68
CA THR A 49 19.02 0.16 -2.54
C THR A 49 17.82 0.98 -2.04
N GLY A 50 17.97 2.30 -1.94
CA GLY A 50 16.87 3.19 -1.58
C GLY A 50 15.72 3.17 -2.60
N ILE A 51 16.03 3.10 -3.89
CA ILE A 51 15.02 2.94 -4.96
C ILE A 51 14.21 1.65 -4.75
N ILE A 52 14.88 0.53 -4.47
CA ILE A 52 14.22 -0.76 -4.23
C ILE A 52 13.37 -0.70 -2.95
N GLU A 53 13.92 -0.14 -1.88
CA GLU A 53 13.26 0.00 -0.59
C GLU A 53 11.99 0.83 -0.67
N VAL A 54 12.07 2.01 -1.30
CA VAL A 54 10.91 2.88 -1.53
C VAL A 54 9.91 2.18 -2.45
N GLY A 55 10.37 1.53 -3.52
CA GLY A 55 9.50 0.81 -4.42
C GLY A 55 8.70 -0.31 -3.74
N LEU A 56 9.34 -1.11 -2.88
CA LEU A 56 8.70 -2.23 -2.20
C LEU A 56 7.86 -1.81 -0.99
N LEU A 57 8.31 -0.82 -0.21
CA LEU A 57 7.64 -0.45 1.04
C LEU A 57 6.60 0.65 0.85
N VAL A 58 6.82 1.59 -0.07
CA VAL A 58 5.91 2.72 -0.28
C VAL A 58 4.89 2.40 -1.37
N PHE A 59 5.31 1.91 -2.54
CA PHE A 59 4.37 1.63 -3.65
C PHE A 59 3.87 0.18 -3.67
N GLY A 60 4.77 -0.77 -3.41
CA GLY A 60 4.50 -2.21 -3.41
C GLY A 60 4.13 -2.78 -2.05
N GLY A 61 3.75 -1.93 -1.09
CA GLY A 61 3.55 -2.33 0.31
C GLY A 61 2.48 -3.41 0.54
N SER A 62 2.26 -3.74 1.80
CA SER A 62 1.30 -4.78 2.21
C SER A 62 -0.13 -4.53 1.74
N ALA A 63 -0.55 -3.28 1.62
CA ALA A 63 -1.86 -2.94 1.07
C ALA A 63 -1.98 -3.34 -0.40
N THR A 64 -0.95 -3.09 -1.22
CA THR A 64 -0.92 -3.51 -2.63
C THR A 64 -0.98 -5.04 -2.75
N LEU A 65 -0.21 -5.75 -1.94
CA LEU A 65 -0.26 -7.23 -1.91
C LEU A 65 -1.64 -7.73 -1.48
N ALA A 66 -2.22 -7.16 -0.43
CA ALA A 66 -3.52 -7.54 0.09
C ALA A 66 -4.62 -7.36 -0.97
N VAL A 67 -4.68 -6.20 -1.65
CA VAL A 67 -5.65 -5.98 -2.73
C VAL A 67 -5.47 -6.99 -3.87
N ILE A 68 -4.23 -7.30 -4.25
CA ILE A 68 -3.98 -8.25 -5.35
C ILE A 68 -4.41 -9.67 -4.96
N LEU A 69 -4.10 -10.11 -3.75
CA LEU A 69 -4.44 -11.47 -3.32
C LEU A 69 -5.92 -11.59 -2.94
N ALA A 70 -6.52 -10.57 -2.32
CA ALA A 70 -7.85 -10.62 -1.74
C ALA A 70 -8.96 -9.97 -2.57
N GLU A 71 -8.66 -9.20 -3.62
CA GLU A 71 -9.71 -8.53 -4.42
C GLU A 71 -9.59 -8.80 -5.92
N MET A 72 -8.38 -9.03 -6.43
CA MET A 72 -8.16 -9.22 -7.86
C MET A 72 -8.45 -10.66 -8.31
N GLU A 73 -9.69 -10.91 -8.68
CA GLU A 73 -10.10 -12.18 -9.31
C GLU A 73 -9.71 -12.26 -10.79
N GLY A 74 -9.55 -13.49 -11.29
CA GLY A 74 -9.26 -13.78 -12.69
C GLY A 74 -7.91 -14.44 -12.92
N SER A 75 -7.65 -14.77 -14.17
CA SER A 75 -6.35 -15.31 -14.59
C SER A 75 -5.27 -14.23 -14.52
N PRO A 76 -3.98 -14.58 -14.31
CA PRO A 76 -2.90 -13.61 -14.28
C PRO A 76 -2.87 -12.66 -15.48
N ARG A 77 -3.28 -13.13 -16.67
CA ARG A 77 -3.31 -12.30 -17.89
C ARG A 77 -4.39 -11.23 -17.85
N GLU A 78 -5.54 -11.51 -17.24
CA GLU A 78 -6.64 -10.55 -17.09
C GLU A 78 -6.30 -9.46 -16.07
N VAL A 79 -5.56 -9.83 -15.02
CA VAL A 79 -5.15 -8.94 -13.93
C VAL A 79 -3.94 -8.05 -14.31
N VAL A 80 -3.06 -8.50 -15.21
CA VAL A 80 -1.88 -7.72 -15.62
C VAL A 80 -2.23 -6.38 -16.28
N THR A 81 -3.25 -6.35 -17.14
CA THR A 81 -3.63 -5.13 -17.89
C THR A 81 -4.03 -3.98 -16.96
N PRO A 82 -4.97 -4.15 -16.00
CA PRO A 82 -5.32 -3.08 -15.07
C PRO A 82 -4.15 -2.68 -14.16
N ILE A 83 -3.31 -3.62 -13.71
CA ILE A 83 -2.09 -3.29 -12.93
C ILE A 83 -1.15 -2.40 -13.74
N LEU A 84 -0.90 -2.72 -15.01
CA LEU A 84 -0.06 -1.89 -15.88
C LEU A 84 -0.68 -0.51 -16.13
N ALA A 85 -1.99 -0.41 -16.28
CA ALA A 85 -2.68 0.87 -16.46
C ALA A 85 -2.53 1.76 -15.22
N VAL A 86 -2.77 1.22 -14.03
CA VAL A 86 -2.54 1.92 -12.76
C VAL A 86 -1.07 2.26 -12.59
N GLY A 87 -0.18 1.29 -12.83
CA GLY A 87 1.26 1.46 -12.69
C GLY A 87 1.84 2.54 -13.60
N ALA A 88 1.34 2.68 -14.83
CA ALA A 88 1.73 3.77 -15.73
C ALA A 88 1.40 5.14 -15.12
N ILE A 89 0.21 5.29 -14.52
CA ILE A 89 -0.20 6.53 -13.86
C ILE A 89 0.69 6.79 -12.63
N VAL A 90 0.98 5.77 -11.83
CA VAL A 90 1.86 5.89 -10.65
C VAL A 90 3.27 6.32 -11.06
N ILE A 91 3.85 5.70 -12.09
CA ILE A 91 5.18 6.07 -12.61
C ILE A 91 5.20 7.53 -13.09
N ILE A 92 4.20 7.95 -13.87
CA ILE A 92 4.10 9.34 -14.33
C ILE A 92 3.96 10.29 -13.14
N GLY A 93 3.09 9.96 -12.19
CA GLY A 93 2.88 10.77 -10.99
C GLY A 93 4.14 10.90 -10.14
N SER A 94 4.91 9.83 -9.96
CA SER A 94 6.20 9.87 -9.26
C SER A 94 7.21 10.79 -9.92
N VAL A 95 7.28 10.77 -11.25
CA VAL A 95 8.14 11.70 -12.02
C VAL A 95 7.69 13.15 -11.81
N VAL A 96 6.39 13.41 -11.83
CA VAL A 96 5.83 14.76 -11.58
C VAL A 96 6.17 15.23 -10.17
N VAL A 97 5.96 14.38 -9.15
CA VAL A 97 6.31 14.72 -7.75
C VAL A 97 7.80 15.03 -7.61
N ALA A 98 8.67 14.21 -8.20
CA ALA A 98 10.12 14.43 -8.17
C ALA A 98 10.53 15.72 -8.90
N ALA A 99 9.91 16.04 -10.03
CA ALA A 99 10.16 17.29 -10.76
C ALA A 99 9.73 18.53 -9.95
N LEU A 100 8.70 18.40 -9.12
CA LEU A 100 8.21 19.48 -8.24
C LEU A 100 8.94 19.55 -6.89
N ALA A 101 9.86 18.62 -6.58
CA ALA A 101 10.57 18.59 -5.31
C ALA A 101 11.27 19.92 -4.96
N PRO A 102 11.97 20.63 -5.87
CA PRO A 102 12.60 21.91 -5.51
C PRO A 102 11.60 23.01 -5.20
N THR A 103 10.41 22.99 -5.83
CA THR A 103 9.35 23.94 -5.47
C THR A 103 9.04 23.83 -3.98
N ILE A 104 8.99 22.60 -3.45
CA ILE A 104 8.78 22.35 -2.02
C ILE A 104 9.97 22.88 -1.20
N GLN A 105 11.22 22.65 -1.64
CA GLN A 105 12.41 23.15 -0.95
C GLN A 105 12.53 24.69 -0.91
N THR A 106 11.95 25.41 -1.88
CA THR A 106 12.05 26.90 -1.89
C THR A 106 11.30 27.55 -0.73
N VAL A 107 10.32 26.84 -0.16
CA VAL A 107 9.44 27.36 0.88
C VAL A 107 9.75 26.72 2.22
N LEU A 108 10.41 25.55 2.25
CA LEU A 108 10.55 24.75 3.46
C LEU A 108 12.02 24.62 3.87
N ASP A 109 12.30 24.72 5.18
CA ASP A 109 13.56 24.28 5.78
C ASP A 109 13.69 22.75 5.60
N PRO A 110 14.66 22.28 4.78
CA PRO A 110 14.80 20.85 4.48
C PRO A 110 15.04 20.01 5.74
N ALA A 111 15.84 20.50 6.69
CA ALA A 111 16.19 19.74 7.89
C ALA A 111 15.00 19.57 8.83
N VAL A 112 14.13 20.58 8.92
CA VAL A 112 12.87 20.46 9.68
C VAL A 112 11.93 19.51 8.96
N PHE A 113 11.77 19.68 7.65
CA PHE A 113 10.85 18.87 6.86
C PHE A 113 11.23 17.38 6.84
N GLU A 114 12.52 17.05 6.73
CA GLU A 114 13.05 15.67 6.83
C GLU A 114 12.69 15.00 8.16
N ARG A 115 12.73 15.73 9.27
CA ARG A 115 12.33 15.19 10.58
C ARG A 115 10.84 14.88 10.63
N PHE A 116 10.01 15.74 10.05
CA PHE A 116 8.58 15.48 9.96
C PHE A 116 8.29 14.32 9.00
N ALA A 117 9.02 14.17 7.90
CA ALA A 117 8.93 13.02 7.00
C ALA A 117 9.16 11.70 7.76
N ALA A 118 10.24 11.64 8.55
CA ALA A 118 10.54 10.50 9.40
C ALA A 118 9.42 10.19 10.40
N ILE A 119 8.83 11.22 11.02
CA ILE A 119 7.71 11.07 11.96
C ILE A 119 6.44 10.58 11.24
N ILE A 120 6.15 11.09 10.03
CA ILE A 120 5.00 10.67 9.22
C ILE A 120 5.11 9.17 8.90
N ILE A 121 6.25 8.74 8.38
CA ILE A 121 6.50 7.34 8.03
C ILE A 121 6.38 6.44 9.27
N LEU A 122 6.94 6.88 10.41
CA LEU A 122 6.80 6.15 11.67
C LEU A 122 5.35 6.08 12.15
N ALA A 123 4.57 7.16 11.97
CA ALA A 123 3.17 7.20 12.34
C ALA A 123 2.32 6.24 11.48
N ILE A 124 2.60 6.19 10.18
CA ILE A 124 1.97 5.25 9.25
C ILE A 124 2.32 3.81 9.66
N ALA A 125 3.61 3.52 9.84
CA ALA A 125 4.07 2.21 10.29
C ALA A 125 3.39 1.76 11.59
N GLY A 126 3.32 2.65 12.59
CA GLY A 126 2.67 2.35 13.87
C GLY A 126 1.16 2.07 13.73
N ARG A 127 0.46 2.85 12.91
CA ARG A 127 -0.97 2.67 12.60
C ARG A 127 -1.24 1.35 11.87
N THR A 128 -0.37 0.97 10.93
CA THR A 128 -0.47 -0.29 10.18
C THR A 128 -0.14 -1.50 11.07
N ALA A 129 0.79 -1.36 12.01
CA ALA A 129 1.18 -2.45 12.92
C ALA A 129 0.15 -2.72 14.04
N SER A 130 -0.59 -1.69 14.49
CA SER A 130 -1.57 -1.86 15.55
C SER A 130 -2.66 -0.79 15.52
N ALA A 131 -3.92 -1.24 15.42
CA ALA A 131 -5.09 -0.37 15.56
C ALA A 131 -5.08 0.43 16.87
N LYS A 132 -4.68 -0.21 17.98
CA LYS A 132 -4.60 0.45 19.30
C LYS A 132 -3.55 1.56 19.34
N ILE A 133 -2.44 1.43 18.63
CA ILE A 133 -1.43 2.49 18.52
C ILE A 133 -1.95 3.60 17.59
N GLY A 134 -2.72 3.24 16.56
CA GLY A 134 -3.32 4.19 15.64
C GLY A 134 -4.32 5.17 16.27
N ASP A 135 -4.97 4.77 17.37
CA ASP A 135 -5.87 5.64 18.14
C ASP A 135 -5.13 6.77 18.88
N TRP A 136 -3.86 6.55 19.24
CA TRP A 136 -3.04 7.52 19.99
C TRP A 136 -2.19 8.41 19.09
N LEU A 137 -1.79 7.92 17.91
CA LEU A 137 -0.96 8.69 17.00
C LEU A 137 -1.79 9.76 16.27
N PRO A 138 -1.24 10.95 15.98
CA PRO A 138 -1.89 11.90 15.08
C PRO A 138 -2.07 11.29 13.68
N ARG A 139 -3.01 11.83 12.91
CA ARG A 139 -3.18 11.41 11.50
C ARG A 139 -1.95 11.87 10.70
N PRO A 140 -1.41 11.04 9.78
CA PRO A 140 -0.25 11.40 8.96
C PRO A 140 -0.39 12.76 8.28
N SER A 141 -1.57 13.06 7.72
CA SER A 141 -1.89 14.36 7.10
C SER A 141 -1.83 15.55 8.06
N MET A 142 -2.18 15.36 9.34
CA MET A 142 -2.06 16.40 10.36
C MET A 142 -0.59 16.67 10.71
N ILE A 143 0.22 15.62 10.78
CA ILE A 143 1.68 15.73 10.99
C ILE A 143 2.30 16.44 9.79
N LEU A 144 1.88 16.12 8.57
CA LEU A 144 2.31 16.80 7.35
C LEU A 144 1.95 18.29 7.36
N LEU A 145 0.71 18.64 7.72
CA LEU A 145 0.28 20.04 7.81
C LEU A 145 1.10 20.82 8.83
N ILE A 146 1.31 20.26 10.02
CA ILE A 146 2.14 20.87 11.07
C ILE A 146 3.58 20.98 10.60
N GLY A 147 4.12 19.94 9.98
CA GLY A 147 5.48 19.92 9.45
C GLY A 147 5.70 20.96 8.36
N PHE A 148 4.73 21.12 7.47
CA PHE A 148 4.72 22.18 6.46
C PHE A 148 4.72 23.56 7.13
N VAL A 149 3.77 23.84 8.03
CA VAL A 149 3.71 25.14 8.73
C VAL A 149 4.97 25.43 9.54
N ALA A 150 5.54 24.42 10.20
CA ALA A 150 6.76 24.55 11.00
C ALA A 150 8.03 24.72 10.15
N SER A 151 8.04 24.21 8.92
CA SER A 151 9.17 24.34 8.00
C SER A 151 9.07 25.54 7.08
N VAL A 152 7.91 26.21 6.97
CA VAL A 152 7.73 27.38 6.11
C VAL A 152 8.72 28.49 6.48
N ASN A 153 9.62 28.77 5.55
CA ASN A 153 10.42 29.96 5.49
C ASN A 153 9.81 30.90 4.44
N ALA A 154 9.26 32.02 4.90
CA ALA A 154 8.50 32.96 4.07
C ALA A 154 9.35 33.76 3.06
N SER A 155 10.62 33.41 2.87
CA SER A 155 11.51 34.03 1.88
C SER A 155 11.20 33.54 0.46
N GLY A 156 10.14 34.08 -0.16
CA GLY A 156 9.91 34.04 -1.60
C GLY A 156 9.54 32.69 -2.19
N PHE A 157 8.23 32.38 -2.23
CA PHE A 157 7.72 31.27 -3.03
C PHE A 157 8.16 31.39 -4.50
N SER A 158 8.79 30.35 -5.03
CA SER A 158 9.12 30.27 -6.44
C SER A 158 8.76 28.88 -6.98
N LEU A 159 8.00 28.86 -8.08
CA LEU A 159 7.71 27.61 -8.78
C LEU A 159 8.97 27.18 -9.53
N VAL A 160 9.67 26.19 -8.98
CA VAL A 160 10.90 25.64 -9.54
C VAL A 160 10.67 24.18 -9.90
N VAL A 161 10.70 23.92 -11.20
CA VAL A 161 10.62 22.56 -11.74
C VAL A 161 12.05 22.09 -12.01
N GLN A 162 12.45 20.99 -11.36
CA GLN A 162 13.72 20.33 -11.68
C GLN A 162 13.60 19.60 -13.02
N THR A 163 14.57 19.79 -13.90
CA THR A 163 14.67 19.05 -15.16
C THR A 163 15.82 18.04 -15.13
N ASP A 164 16.28 17.67 -13.95
CA ASP A 164 17.34 16.66 -13.78
C ASP A 164 16.79 15.29 -14.18
N PRO A 165 17.24 14.73 -15.32
CA PRO A 165 16.74 13.45 -15.80
C PRO A 165 17.12 12.31 -14.87
N GLU A 166 18.18 12.45 -14.06
CA GLU A 166 18.62 11.40 -13.15
C GLU A 166 17.63 11.21 -11.99
N LEU A 167 17.25 12.29 -11.30
CA LEU A 167 16.25 12.22 -10.24
C LEU A 167 14.89 11.71 -10.76
N MET A 168 14.46 12.19 -11.93
CA MET A 168 13.23 11.75 -12.58
C MET A 168 13.27 10.24 -12.90
N LEU A 169 14.40 9.74 -13.41
CA LEU A 169 14.58 8.32 -13.69
C LEU A 169 14.57 7.48 -12.41
N ARG A 170 15.23 7.95 -11.34
CA ARG A 170 15.23 7.28 -10.04
C ARG A 170 13.82 7.21 -9.42
N ALA A 171 13.03 8.29 -9.55
CA ALA A 171 11.63 8.31 -9.14
C ALA A 171 10.75 7.35 -9.95
N ALA A 172 10.92 7.33 -11.27
CA ALA A 172 10.26 6.37 -12.14
C ALA A 172 10.65 4.93 -11.80
N ALA A 173 11.93 4.68 -11.51
CA ALA A 173 12.44 3.37 -11.14
C ALA A 173 11.85 2.88 -9.80
N ALA A 174 11.71 3.75 -8.79
CA ALA A 174 11.10 3.38 -7.51
C ALA A 174 9.64 2.97 -7.69
N ALA A 175 8.85 3.78 -8.42
CA ALA A 175 7.48 3.40 -8.78
C ALA A 175 7.45 2.11 -9.60
N GLY A 176 8.37 1.96 -10.55
CA GLY A 176 8.53 0.76 -11.37
C GLY A 176 8.79 -0.50 -10.55
N VAL A 177 9.58 -0.42 -9.46
CA VAL A 177 9.79 -1.54 -8.54
C VAL A 177 8.48 -1.92 -7.85
N GLY A 178 7.69 -0.96 -7.39
CA GLY A 178 6.37 -1.23 -6.79
C GLY A 178 5.39 -1.88 -7.78
N VAL A 179 5.37 -1.40 -9.03
CA VAL A 179 4.56 -2.00 -10.12
C VAL A 179 5.06 -3.41 -10.47
N ALA A 180 6.37 -3.62 -10.55
CA ALA A 180 6.95 -4.93 -10.80
C ALA A 180 6.61 -5.92 -9.68
N PHE A 181 6.63 -5.47 -8.42
CA PHE A 181 6.18 -6.26 -7.29
C PHE A 181 4.69 -6.62 -7.41
N ALA A 182 3.83 -5.66 -7.73
CA ALA A 182 2.40 -5.90 -7.96
C ALA A 182 2.17 -6.95 -9.07
N LEU A 183 2.88 -6.84 -10.19
CA LEU A 183 2.80 -7.82 -11.28
C LEU A 183 3.29 -9.21 -10.85
N ALA A 184 4.40 -9.28 -10.10
CA ALA A 184 4.91 -10.54 -9.57
C ALA A 184 3.91 -11.20 -8.61
N ALA A 185 3.29 -10.41 -7.72
CA ALA A 185 2.25 -10.86 -6.82
C ALA A 185 1.01 -11.37 -7.59
N ALA A 186 0.58 -10.68 -8.65
CA ALA A 186 -0.56 -11.10 -9.46
C ALA A 186 -0.29 -12.39 -10.23
N VAL A 187 0.92 -12.55 -10.79
CA VAL A 187 1.31 -13.79 -11.47
C VAL A 187 1.42 -14.96 -10.48
N GLY A 188 1.95 -14.69 -9.28
CA GLY A 188 2.04 -15.66 -8.20
C GLY A 188 0.75 -15.88 -7.41
N ALA A 189 -0.30 -15.08 -7.63
CA ALA A 189 -1.51 -15.07 -6.81
C ALA A 189 -2.15 -16.46 -6.60
N PRO A 190 -2.25 -17.34 -7.63
CA PRO A 190 -2.83 -18.68 -7.45
C PRO A 190 -2.08 -19.57 -6.44
N TRP A 191 -0.84 -19.25 -6.11
CA TRP A 191 -0.03 -19.96 -5.11
C TRP A 191 0.11 -19.14 -3.83
N LEU A 192 0.26 -17.82 -3.96
CA LEU A 192 0.44 -16.90 -2.83
C LEU A 192 -0.80 -16.81 -1.93
N ARG A 193 -2.02 -16.95 -2.48
CA ARG A 193 -3.26 -16.93 -1.68
C ARG A 193 -3.28 -17.98 -0.58
N ASN A 194 -2.78 -19.18 -0.86
CA ASN A 194 -2.71 -20.26 0.13
C ASN A 194 -1.44 -20.22 0.97
N ALA A 195 -0.36 -19.68 0.40
CA ALA A 195 0.97 -19.69 1.01
C ALA A 195 1.24 -18.50 1.94
N VAL A 196 0.59 -17.35 1.75
CA VAL A 196 0.91 -16.11 2.47
C VAL A 196 -0.13 -15.79 3.52
N ASP A 197 0.31 -15.70 4.77
CA ASP A 197 -0.45 -15.05 5.83
C ASP A 197 -0.39 -13.52 5.65
N ILE A 198 -1.48 -12.94 5.13
CA ILE A 198 -1.59 -11.51 4.80
C ILE A 198 -1.45 -10.64 6.04
N ASP A 199 -1.98 -11.07 7.18
CA ASP A 199 -1.90 -10.31 8.43
C ASP A 199 -0.46 -10.25 8.95
N ARG A 200 0.25 -11.39 8.89
CA ARG A 200 1.66 -11.45 9.27
C ARG A 200 2.54 -10.64 8.34
N PHE A 201 2.29 -10.71 7.02
CA PHE A 201 2.99 -9.88 6.05
C PHE A 201 2.72 -8.40 6.30
N ARG A 202 1.46 -8.01 6.52
CA ARG A 202 1.07 -6.63 6.82
C ARG A 202 1.78 -6.08 8.05
N PHE A 203 1.79 -6.85 9.15
CA PHE A 203 2.51 -6.47 10.36
C PHE A 203 4.01 -6.31 10.11
N GLY A 204 4.65 -7.27 9.46
CA GLY A 204 6.10 -7.20 9.23
C GLY A 204 6.51 -6.12 8.21
N SER A 205 5.70 -5.84 7.18
CA SER A 205 5.90 -4.70 6.27
C SER A 205 5.76 -3.37 7.00
N ALA A 206 4.86 -3.27 7.98
CA ALA A 206 4.75 -2.09 8.83
C ALA A 206 6.02 -1.91 9.70
N VAL A 207 6.57 -3.00 10.24
CA VAL A 207 7.85 -2.95 10.96
C VAL A 207 9.00 -2.55 10.03
N ALA A 208 9.05 -3.08 8.81
CA ALA A 208 10.04 -2.69 7.81
C ALA A 208 9.96 -1.20 7.46
N LEU A 209 8.74 -0.69 7.25
CA LEU A 209 8.47 0.73 7.02
C LEU A 209 8.86 1.58 8.25
N GLY A 210 8.65 1.09 9.47
CA GLY A 210 9.06 1.79 10.69
C GLY A 210 10.57 1.92 10.86
N VAL A 211 11.35 1.04 10.22
CA VAL A 211 12.82 1.10 10.21
C VAL A 211 13.36 2.05 9.14
N LEU A 212 12.62 2.29 8.06
CA LEU A 212 13.02 3.13 6.93
C LEU A 212 13.46 4.55 7.34
N PRO A 213 12.79 5.27 8.27
CA PRO A 213 13.25 6.57 8.75
C PRO A 213 14.65 6.53 9.38
N ILE A 214 14.98 5.44 10.07
CA ILE A 214 16.31 5.26 10.67
C ILE A 214 17.34 5.14 9.55
N SER A 215 17.06 4.34 8.52
CA SER A 215 17.92 4.21 7.34
C SER A 215 18.15 5.54 6.61
N ILE A 216 17.10 6.36 6.48
CA ILE A 216 17.20 7.70 5.88
C ILE A 216 18.05 8.65 6.74
N LEU A 217 17.84 8.65 8.06
CA LEU A 217 18.45 9.64 8.95
C LEU A 217 19.87 9.29 9.43
N THR A 218 20.25 8.01 9.47
CA THR A 218 21.48 7.57 10.15
C THR A 218 22.62 7.17 9.22
N SER A 219 22.47 7.34 7.90
CA SER A 219 23.47 6.98 6.88
C SER A 219 24.04 5.56 7.03
N VAL A 220 23.27 4.66 7.64
CA VAL A 220 23.67 3.26 7.82
C VAL A 220 23.73 2.63 6.43
N GLU A 221 24.92 2.13 6.06
CA GLU A 221 25.16 1.55 4.73
C GLU A 221 24.36 0.25 4.48
N ALA A 222 23.82 -0.37 5.54
CA ALA A 222 23.06 -1.60 5.45
C ALA A 222 21.54 -1.33 5.26
N PRO A 223 20.88 -2.03 4.31
CA PRO A 223 19.43 -1.90 4.11
C PRO A 223 18.63 -2.69 5.12
N VAL A 224 18.57 -2.18 6.36
CA VAL A 224 17.92 -2.86 7.48
C VAL A 224 16.44 -3.12 7.21
N SER A 225 15.72 -2.15 6.66
CA SER A 225 14.32 -2.26 6.27
C SER A 225 14.07 -3.37 5.23
N LEU A 226 14.93 -3.51 4.20
CA LEU A 226 14.85 -4.62 3.25
C LEU A 226 15.15 -5.96 3.91
N ALA A 227 16.09 -6.02 4.85
CA ALA A 227 16.35 -7.22 5.62
C ALA A 227 15.12 -7.61 6.47
N VAL A 228 14.46 -6.64 7.11
CA VAL A 228 13.20 -6.85 7.84
C VAL A 228 12.09 -7.31 6.90
N LEU A 229 11.97 -6.72 5.71
CA LEU A 229 10.99 -7.14 4.70
C LEU A 229 11.26 -8.57 4.20
N ALA A 230 12.53 -8.94 3.99
CA ALA A 230 12.92 -10.28 3.57
C ALA A 230 12.58 -11.32 4.65
N VAL A 231 12.92 -11.03 5.92
CA VAL A 231 12.55 -11.89 7.06
C VAL A 231 11.03 -11.98 7.20
N THR A 232 10.32 -10.85 7.04
CA THR A 232 8.85 -10.82 7.06
C THR A 232 8.28 -11.73 6.00
N THR A 233 8.75 -11.60 4.76
CA THR A 233 8.31 -12.43 3.63
C THR A 233 8.54 -13.91 3.93
N LEU A 234 9.72 -14.26 4.46
CA LEU A 234 10.03 -15.63 4.83
C LEU A 234 9.12 -16.17 5.95
N LEU A 235 8.80 -15.35 6.95
CA LEU A 235 7.95 -15.75 8.07
C LEU A 235 6.46 -15.77 7.73
N SER A 236 6.01 -14.96 6.77
CA SER A 236 4.62 -14.97 6.29
C SER A 236 4.33 -16.11 5.32
N LEU A 237 5.37 -16.74 4.76
CA LEU A 237 5.23 -17.83 3.80
C LEU A 237 5.15 -19.20 4.49
N ASP A 238 4.07 -19.93 4.22
CA ASP A 238 3.92 -21.35 4.49
C ASP A 238 4.17 -22.17 3.20
N PRO A 239 5.38 -22.73 3.02
CA PRO A 239 5.73 -23.46 1.80
C PRO A 239 5.00 -24.79 1.65
N GLN A 240 4.38 -25.33 2.70
CA GLN A 240 3.62 -26.57 2.59
C GLN A 240 2.29 -26.33 1.86
N ARG A 241 1.65 -25.18 2.13
CA ARG A 241 0.41 -24.75 1.47
C ARG A 241 0.63 -24.19 0.06
N ALA A 242 1.84 -23.73 -0.24
CA ALA A 242 2.21 -23.20 -1.57
C ALA A 242 2.17 -24.22 -2.72
N ARG A 243 2.08 -25.53 -2.42
CA ARG A 243 2.05 -26.60 -3.43
C ARG A 243 0.67 -26.87 -4.01
N GLU A 244 -0.37 -26.39 -3.31
CA GLU A 244 -1.75 -26.56 -3.72
C GLU A 244 -2.20 -25.27 -4.39
N ARG A 245 -2.43 -25.36 -5.71
CA ARG A 245 -2.99 -24.25 -6.47
C ARG A 245 -4.44 -24.09 -6.05
N ASP A 246 -4.82 -22.86 -5.73
CA ASP A 246 -6.20 -22.58 -5.39
C ASP A 246 -7.10 -22.75 -6.62
N GLU A 247 -8.00 -23.75 -6.59
CA GLU A 247 -8.96 -24.03 -7.67
C GLU A 247 -10.31 -23.35 -7.43
N HIS A 248 -10.65 -23.04 -6.18
CA HIS A 248 -11.89 -22.36 -5.78
C HIS A 248 -11.54 -21.18 -4.88
N TYR A 249 -11.66 -19.97 -5.44
CA TYR A 249 -11.43 -18.74 -4.70
C TYR A 249 -12.58 -18.48 -3.71
N GLU A 250 -12.35 -18.76 -2.43
CA GLU A 250 -13.19 -18.29 -1.33
C GLU A 250 -12.44 -17.16 -0.61
N PRO A 251 -12.82 -15.89 -0.80
CA PRO A 251 -12.17 -14.80 -0.08
C PRO A 251 -12.51 -14.92 1.41
N ASP A 252 -11.49 -15.04 2.25
CA ASP A 252 -11.63 -14.70 3.67
C ASP A 252 -12.14 -13.26 3.75
N ALA A 253 -12.98 -12.97 4.75
CA ALA A 253 -13.43 -11.61 5.05
C ALA A 253 -12.25 -10.81 5.65
N VAL A 254 -11.25 -10.52 4.82
CA VAL A 254 -10.12 -9.68 5.17
C VAL A 254 -10.63 -8.25 5.15
N ASP A 255 -10.56 -7.56 6.29
CA ASP A 255 -10.88 -6.14 6.38
C ASP A 255 -9.82 -5.34 5.60
N VAL A 256 -10.05 -5.17 4.29
CA VAL A 256 -9.22 -4.35 3.41
C VAL A 256 -9.31 -2.88 3.83
N THR A 257 -10.42 -2.44 4.45
CA THR A 257 -10.57 -1.12 5.07
C THR A 257 -9.51 -0.85 6.15
N ALA A 258 -9.08 -1.87 6.89
CA ALA A 258 -7.94 -1.77 7.82
C ALA A 258 -6.58 -1.67 7.11
N ALA A 259 -6.46 -2.05 5.84
CA ALA A 259 -5.25 -1.84 5.02
C ALA A 259 -5.11 -0.39 4.52
N PHE A 260 -6.16 0.44 4.59
CA PHE A 260 -6.11 1.88 4.30
C PHE A 260 -5.55 2.73 5.46
N ALA A 261 -5.09 2.10 6.55
CA ALA A 261 -4.34 2.77 7.61
C ALA A 261 -3.00 3.39 7.14
N ASP A 262 -2.61 3.10 5.89
CA ASP A 262 -1.49 3.64 5.12
C ASP A 262 -1.42 5.17 5.06
N GLY A 263 -2.53 5.94 5.06
CA GLY A 263 -2.33 7.40 4.92
C GLY A 263 -3.51 8.35 4.75
N GLY A 264 -4.77 7.91 4.77
CA GLY A 264 -5.88 8.83 4.49
C GLY A 264 -7.21 8.35 5.04
N ALA A 265 -8.06 9.31 5.42
CA ALA A 265 -9.34 9.11 6.08
C ALA A 265 -10.16 7.93 5.55
N SER A 266 -10.92 7.30 6.45
CA SER A 266 -12.15 6.57 6.14
C SER A 266 -13.07 7.46 5.29
N GLN A 267 -12.82 7.53 3.98
CA GLN A 267 -13.79 8.04 3.04
C GLN A 267 -14.81 6.93 2.96
N GLY A 268 -15.99 7.18 3.53
CA GLY A 268 -17.11 6.25 3.62
C GLY A 268 -17.45 5.68 2.25
N VAL A 269 -16.80 4.57 1.93
CA VAL A 269 -17.32 3.61 0.96
C VAL A 269 -18.15 2.69 1.82
N ASP A 270 -19.44 3.00 1.96
CA ASP A 270 -20.40 2.07 2.51
C ASP A 270 -20.36 0.82 1.62
N HIS A 271 -19.68 -0.21 2.10
CA HIS A 271 -19.99 -1.55 1.66
C HIS A 271 -21.40 -1.80 2.17
N ASP A 272 -22.35 -1.86 1.24
CA ASP A 272 -23.69 -2.39 1.48
C ASP A 272 -23.50 -3.82 1.98
N THR A 273 -23.40 -3.98 3.30
CA THR A 273 -23.39 -5.27 3.97
C THR A 273 -24.77 -5.87 3.76
N THR A 274 -24.96 -6.56 2.64
CA THR A 274 -26.08 -7.47 2.49
C THR A 274 -26.06 -8.41 3.68
N ASP A 275 -27.09 -8.33 4.51
CA ASP A 275 -27.39 -9.19 5.65
C ASP A 275 -27.07 -10.65 5.33
N ALA A 276 -25.87 -11.08 5.69
CA ALA A 276 -25.54 -12.50 5.81
C ALA A 276 -26.15 -12.95 7.13
N SER A 277 -27.42 -13.35 7.05
CA SER A 277 -28.14 -14.04 8.12
C SER A 277 -27.23 -15.07 8.78
N SER A 278 -26.91 -14.84 10.05
CA SER A 278 -26.22 -15.78 10.92
C SER A 278 -26.96 -17.12 10.87
N ARG A 279 -26.36 -18.14 10.23
CA ARG A 279 -26.82 -19.52 10.41
C ARG A 279 -26.55 -19.89 11.87
N PRO A 280 -27.55 -20.38 12.64
CA PRO A 280 -27.27 -20.87 13.96
C PRO A 280 -26.42 -22.14 13.83
N THR A 281 -25.30 -22.14 14.55
CA THR A 281 -24.52 -23.32 14.87
C THR A 281 -25.43 -24.34 15.53
N VAL A 282 -25.44 -25.57 15.00
CA VAL A 282 -26.06 -26.72 15.65
C VAL A 282 -25.18 -27.05 16.85
N ASP A 283 -25.65 -26.71 18.05
CA ASP A 283 -25.11 -27.27 19.30
C ASP A 283 -25.69 -28.68 19.47
N ASP A 284 -24.80 -29.67 19.38
CA ASP A 284 -24.97 -30.99 20.00
C ASP A 284 -24.82 -30.81 21.52
N ASP A 285 -25.87 -31.17 22.27
CA ASP A 285 -25.94 -31.54 23.70
C ASP A 285 -27.09 -30.82 24.44
N ASP A 286 -28.28 -31.43 24.40
CA ASP A 286 -29.14 -31.62 25.59
C ASP A 286 -30.45 -32.34 25.20
N ASP A 287 -30.37 -33.64 24.87
CA ASP A 287 -31.52 -34.54 24.89
C ASP A 287 -31.88 -34.89 26.35
N ARG A 288 -32.37 -33.88 27.07
CA ARG A 288 -33.16 -34.09 28.29
C ARG A 288 -34.61 -34.29 27.88
N ALA A 289 -35.01 -35.56 27.78
CA ALA A 289 -36.41 -35.92 27.63
C ALA A 289 -37.21 -35.42 28.85
N PRO A 290 -38.24 -34.57 28.66
CA PRO A 290 -39.23 -34.36 29.68
C PRO A 290 -40.21 -35.54 29.55
N TRP A 291 -40.48 -36.24 30.64
CA TRP A 291 -41.50 -37.29 30.77
C TRP A 291 -41.39 -38.53 29.85
N LEU A 292 -40.50 -39.47 30.19
CA LEU A 292 -40.72 -40.94 30.14
C LEU A 292 -39.57 -41.68 30.84
#